data_AF-A0A5D0CL96-F1
#
_entry.id   AF-A0A5D0CL96-F1
#
_cell.length_a   1.000
_cell.length_b   1.000
_cell.length_c   1.000
_cell.angle_alpha   90.00
_cell.angle_beta   90.00
_cell.angle_gamma   90.00
#
_symmetry.space_group_name_H-M   'P 1'
#
loop_
_entity.id
_entity.type
_entity.pdbx_description
1 polymer ?
#
loop_
_entity_poly.entity_id
_entity_poly.type
_entity_poly.pdbx_seq_one_letter_code
_entity_poly.pdbx_strand_id
1 'polypeptide(L)'
;MIITLDISHEEFDGIVANDGEFSPVIFLNFPRDISGSYEFELMNTVINIFDVKDQLERLGVRSEEDSLFVFGTIHVRIEGVKGADFEMVEGGFHTGRRRYHSWPYTLRKGDVVCISGGRLSFLEDCYASIRIVAESRPRITLTFNLDETIPYDFMNSSRTNRARSAKSVHTYTSSPGRLFDPRFFREHFGTGRIAVRSEISG
;
A
#
# COMPACT_ATOMS: atom_id res chain seq x y z
N MET A 1 -2.91 5.68 18.18
CA MET A 1 -3.34 7.02 17.73
C MET A 1 -3.21 7.10 16.20
N ILE A 2 -4.25 7.51 15.45
CA ILE A 2 -4.13 7.69 13.99
C ILE A 2 -3.44 9.03 13.68
N ILE A 3 -2.44 9.00 12.81
CA ILE A 3 -1.72 10.18 12.33
C ILE A 3 -1.72 10.23 10.81
N THR A 4 -1.62 11.44 10.26
CA THR A 4 -1.46 11.70 8.83
C THR A 4 -0.21 12.55 8.62
N LEU A 5 0.68 12.11 7.73
CA LEU A 5 1.89 12.82 7.36
C LEU A 5 1.78 13.27 5.90
N ASP A 6 2.05 14.55 5.64
CA ASP A 6 2.26 15.07 4.29
C ASP A 6 3.75 14.89 3.94
N ILE A 7 4.06 14.02 2.98
CA ILE A 7 5.44 13.68 2.59
C ILE A 7 5.77 14.16 1.17
N SER A 8 7.05 14.29 0.87
CA SER A 8 7.54 14.59 -0.48
C SER A 8 7.51 13.36 -1.40
N HIS A 9 7.64 13.58 -2.71
CA HIS A 9 7.75 12.47 -3.66
C HIS A 9 9.07 11.71 -3.52
N GLU A 10 10.15 12.39 -3.15
CA GLU A 10 11.45 11.79 -2.89
C GLU A 10 11.42 10.84 -1.68
N GLU A 11 10.75 11.24 -0.59
CA GLU A 11 10.54 10.38 0.57
C GLU A 11 9.64 9.19 0.25
N PHE A 12 8.61 9.41 -0.57
CA PHE A 12 7.70 8.35 -0.98
C PHE A 12 8.40 7.25 -1.76
N ASP A 13 9.31 7.59 -2.68
CA ASP A 13 10.11 6.62 -3.41
C ASP A 13 11.02 5.77 -2.49
N GLY A 14 11.32 6.28 -1.28
CA GLY A 14 12.04 5.55 -0.23
C GLY A 14 11.25 4.41 0.42
N ILE A 15 9.91 4.41 0.33
CA ILE A 15 9.01 3.38 0.91
C ILE A 15 9.04 2.07 0.08
N VAL A 16 9.71 2.09 -1.07
CA VAL A 16 9.41 1.26 -2.24
C VAL A 16 10.53 0.31 -2.59
N ALA A 17 11.74 0.66 -2.17
CA ALA A 17 12.88 -0.18 -2.39
C ALA A 17 12.77 -1.34 -1.41
N ASN A 18 12.29 -2.47 -1.91
CA ASN A 18 12.63 -3.84 -1.54
C ASN A 18 14.00 -3.87 -0.83
N ASP A 19 14.01 -3.53 0.46
CA ASP A 19 15.20 -3.32 1.27
C ASP A 19 15.88 -4.66 1.60
N GLY A 20 15.36 -5.74 1.00
CA GLY A 20 15.74 -7.13 1.22
C GLY A 20 15.26 -7.65 2.56
N GLU A 21 14.84 -6.77 3.46
CA GLU A 21 14.69 -7.02 4.88
C GLU A 21 13.21 -7.21 5.24
N PHE A 22 12.33 -6.37 4.68
CA PHE A 22 10.88 -6.53 4.81
C PHE A 22 10.22 -6.73 3.45
N SER A 23 9.27 -7.67 3.40
CA SER A 23 8.39 -7.85 2.24
C SER A 23 7.07 -7.14 2.55
N PRO A 24 6.88 -5.89 2.08
CA PRO A 24 5.62 -5.17 2.29
C PRO A 24 4.49 -5.90 1.58
N VAL A 25 3.28 -5.75 2.11
CA VAL A 25 2.04 -6.21 1.46
C VAL A 25 1.34 -4.97 0.89
N ILE A 26 0.91 -5.05 -0.37
CA ILE A 26 0.24 -3.97 -1.08
C ILE A 26 -1.20 -4.34 -1.41
N PHE A 27 -2.12 -3.42 -1.13
CA PHE A 27 -3.55 -3.53 -1.38
C PHE A 27 -3.93 -2.48 -2.42
N LEU A 28 -4.07 -2.93 -3.66
CA LEU A 28 -4.37 -2.07 -4.79
C LEU A 28 -5.84 -2.14 -5.16
N ASN A 29 -6.41 -1.00 -5.55
CA ASN A 29 -7.68 -0.93 -6.25
C ASN A 29 -7.43 -0.68 -7.75
N PHE A 30 -8.38 -1.09 -8.59
CA PHE A 30 -8.30 -0.93 -10.04
C PHE A 30 -9.53 -0.18 -10.59
N PRO A 31 -9.73 1.09 -10.20
CA PRO A 31 -10.81 1.89 -10.76
C PRO A 31 -10.57 2.16 -12.24
N ARG A 32 -11.63 2.50 -12.97
CA ARG A 32 -11.56 2.78 -14.41
C ARG A 32 -10.71 4.01 -14.73
N ASP A 33 -10.67 4.98 -13.81
CA ASP A 33 -9.94 6.23 -13.92
C ASP A 33 -9.32 6.55 -12.55
N ILE A 34 -8.07 6.98 -12.56
CA ILE A 34 -7.28 7.38 -11.39
C ILE A 34 -6.81 8.83 -11.47
N SER A 35 -7.22 9.55 -12.51
CA SER A 35 -6.84 10.95 -12.71
C SER A 35 -7.37 11.83 -11.56
N GLY A 36 -6.57 12.81 -11.16
CA GLY A 36 -6.82 13.65 -9.99
C GLY A 36 -6.25 13.04 -8.70
N SER A 37 -6.64 11.82 -8.32
CA SER A 37 -6.12 11.17 -7.11
C SER A 37 -6.14 9.65 -7.18
N TYR A 38 -5.14 9.02 -6.56
CA TYR A 38 -5.08 7.57 -6.38
C TYR A 38 -4.83 7.21 -4.92
N GLU A 39 -5.53 6.18 -4.45
CA GLU A 39 -5.47 5.69 -3.08
C GLU A 39 -5.22 4.19 -3.06
N PHE A 40 -4.35 3.74 -2.17
CA PHE A 40 -4.06 2.33 -1.94
C PHE A 40 -3.49 2.14 -0.54
N GLU A 41 -3.27 0.88 -0.14
CA GLU A 41 -2.73 0.59 1.19
C GLU A 41 -1.45 -0.25 1.13
N LEU A 42 -0.60 -0.05 2.13
CA LEU A 42 0.63 -0.78 2.37
C LEU A 42 0.63 -1.33 3.79
N MET A 43 1.30 -2.45 4.01
CA MET A 43 1.46 -3.04 5.33
C MET A 43 2.86 -3.64 5.46
N ASN A 44 3.40 -3.68 6.68
CA ASN A 44 4.75 -4.18 6.96
C ASN A 44 5.81 -3.45 6.11
N THR A 45 5.77 -2.12 6.13
CA THR A 45 6.66 -1.27 5.34
C THR A 45 7.44 -0.29 6.21
N VAL A 46 8.58 0.15 5.71
CA VAL A 46 9.41 1.18 6.34
C VAL A 46 9.09 2.52 5.67
N ILE A 47 8.90 3.55 6.48
CA ILE A 47 8.74 4.93 6.00
C ILE A 47 9.90 5.78 6.51
N ASN A 48 10.49 6.56 5.62
CA ASN A 48 11.43 7.62 6.00
C ASN A 48 10.61 8.78 6.58
N ILE A 49 11.01 9.26 7.76
CA ILE A 49 10.35 10.35 8.45
C ILE A 49 11.25 11.57 8.64
N PHE A 50 12.45 11.57 8.08
CA PHE A 50 13.47 12.60 8.30
C PHE A 50 12.95 14.02 8.04
N ASP A 51 12.35 14.29 6.88
CA ASP A 51 11.87 15.64 6.54
C ASP A 51 10.49 15.96 7.17
N VAL A 52 9.85 14.98 7.80
CA VAL A 52 8.54 15.12 8.45
C VAL A 52 8.57 14.93 9.98
N LYS A 53 9.76 14.89 10.60
CA LYS A 53 9.91 14.83 12.07
C LYS A 53 9.19 15.98 12.77
N ASP A 54 9.27 17.19 12.24
CA ASP A 54 8.56 18.35 12.78
C ASP A 54 7.03 18.14 12.81
N GLN A 55 6.47 17.41 11.85
CA GLN A 55 5.04 17.09 11.83
C GLN A 55 4.70 16.11 12.97
N LEU A 56 5.53 15.08 13.16
CA LEU A 56 5.40 14.11 14.25
C LEU A 56 5.51 14.78 15.62
N GLU A 57 6.48 15.68 15.81
CA GLU A 57 6.69 16.38 17.08
C GLU A 57 5.49 17.26 17.46
N ARG A 58 4.86 17.92 16.48
CA ARG A 58 3.61 18.69 16.69
C ARG A 58 2.45 17.81 17.13
N LEU A 59 2.48 16.52 16.78
CA LEU A 59 1.51 15.51 17.21
C LEU A 59 1.91 14.84 18.54
N GLY A 60 2.97 15.33 19.20
CA GLY A 60 3.46 14.78 20.47
C GLY A 60 4.31 13.52 20.31
N VAL A 61 4.74 13.19 19.08
CA VAL A 61 5.53 12.00 18.77
C VAL A 61 6.98 12.41 18.56
N ARG A 62 7.88 11.89 19.40
CA ARG A 62 9.33 12.07 19.23
C ARG A 62 9.97 10.76 18.82
N SER A 63 10.77 10.80 17.75
CA SER A 63 11.59 9.68 17.31
C SER A 63 13.02 10.16 17.13
N GLU A 64 13.96 9.46 17.78
CA GLU A 64 15.39 9.66 17.54
C GLU A 64 15.77 9.15 16.14
N GLU A 65 15.11 8.07 15.68
CA GLU A 65 15.38 7.44 14.39
C GLU A 65 14.76 8.24 13.24
N ASP A 66 15.38 8.16 12.06
CA ASP A 66 14.92 8.80 10.81
C ASP A 66 13.91 7.95 10.05
N SER A 67 13.55 6.77 10.56
CA SER A 67 12.58 5.88 9.93
C SER A 67 11.67 5.20 10.94
N LEU A 68 10.47 4.83 10.49
CA LEU A 68 9.52 4.03 11.24
C LEU A 68 9.23 2.75 10.46
N PHE A 69 9.21 1.61 11.15
CA PHE A 69 8.60 0.40 10.63
C PHE A 69 7.13 0.39 11.04
N VAL A 70 6.24 0.30 10.05
CA VAL A 70 4.80 0.20 10.26
C VAL A 70 4.36 -1.24 9.99
N PHE A 71 4.04 -1.96 11.06
CA PHE A 71 3.50 -3.32 10.97
C PHE A 71 1.97 -3.33 10.80
N GLY A 72 1.33 -2.18 11.00
CA GLY A 72 -0.06 -1.91 10.65
C GLY A 72 -0.27 -1.59 9.18
N THR A 73 -1.48 -1.11 8.87
CA THR A 73 -1.83 -0.64 7.53
C THR A 73 -1.56 0.86 7.40
N ILE A 74 -0.87 1.25 6.33
CA ILE A 74 -0.69 2.62 5.87
C ILE A 74 -1.65 2.85 4.72
N HIS A 75 -2.54 3.82 4.85
CA HIS A 75 -3.31 4.36 3.75
C HIS A 75 -2.47 5.43 3.03
N VAL A 76 -2.22 5.21 1.74
CA VAL A 76 -1.48 6.12 0.87
C VAL A 76 -2.48 6.82 -0.04
N ARG A 77 -2.41 8.16 -0.08
CA ARG A 77 -3.17 8.97 -1.03
C ARG A 77 -2.23 9.93 -1.75
N ILE A 78 -2.27 9.89 -3.08
CA ILE A 78 -1.53 10.79 -3.97
C ILE A 78 -2.53 11.65 -4.74
N GLU A 79 -2.39 12.96 -4.64
CA GLU A 79 -3.18 13.95 -5.41
C GLU A 79 -2.34 14.53 -6.56
N GLY A 80 -3.01 14.99 -7.61
CA GLY A 80 -2.36 15.43 -8.85
C GLY A 80 -1.98 14.27 -9.77
N VAL A 81 -2.63 13.10 -9.63
CA VAL A 81 -2.35 11.92 -10.45
C VAL A 81 -2.83 12.12 -11.89
N LYS A 82 -2.01 11.72 -12.85
CA LYS A 82 -2.31 11.77 -14.28
C LYS A 82 -2.61 10.39 -14.86
N GLY A 83 -2.04 9.35 -14.27
CA GLY A 83 -2.18 7.95 -14.64
C GLY A 83 -1.06 7.13 -13.99
N ALA A 84 -0.98 5.84 -14.32
CA ALA A 84 0.01 4.96 -13.73
C ALA A 84 0.25 3.72 -14.60
N ASP A 85 1.41 3.12 -14.41
CA ASP A 85 1.71 1.78 -14.89
C ASP A 85 1.78 0.81 -13.70
N PHE A 86 1.11 -0.32 -13.83
CA PHE A 86 1.12 -1.43 -12.89
C PHE A 86 1.81 -2.64 -13.53
N GLU A 87 2.70 -3.27 -12.77
CA GLU A 87 3.37 -4.52 -13.13
C GLU A 87 3.18 -5.52 -11.99
N MET A 88 2.78 -6.74 -12.35
CA MET A 88 2.74 -7.89 -11.47
C MET A 88 3.71 -8.96 -11.97
N VAL A 89 4.52 -9.50 -11.08
CA VAL A 89 5.42 -10.63 -11.34
C VAL A 89 4.96 -11.81 -10.49
N GLU A 90 4.50 -12.87 -11.15
CA GLU A 90 4.09 -14.14 -10.54
C GLU A 90 5.29 -15.11 -10.57
N GLY A 91 5.80 -15.51 -9.40
CA GLY A 91 6.99 -16.36 -9.25
C GLY A 91 8.29 -15.56 -9.03
N GLY A 92 9.44 -16.15 -9.37
CA GLY A 92 10.75 -15.53 -9.13
C GLY A 92 10.95 -14.22 -9.91
N PHE A 93 11.62 -13.22 -9.33
CA PHE A 93 11.74 -11.88 -9.93
C PHE A 93 12.32 -11.87 -11.37
N HIS A 94 13.26 -12.76 -11.67
CA HIS A 94 13.91 -12.86 -12.99
C HIS A 94 13.24 -13.82 -13.96
N THR A 95 12.48 -14.80 -13.47
CA THR A 95 11.94 -15.92 -14.27
C THR A 95 10.41 -15.98 -14.27
N GLY A 96 9.78 -15.14 -13.44
CA GLY A 96 8.35 -15.10 -13.21
C GLY A 96 7.56 -14.51 -14.37
N ARG A 97 6.28 -14.86 -14.42
CA ARG A 97 5.36 -14.37 -15.44
C ARG A 97 4.98 -12.93 -15.13
N ARG A 98 5.18 -12.03 -16.09
CA ARG A 98 4.84 -10.61 -15.95
C ARG A 98 3.47 -10.30 -16.54
N ARG A 99 2.70 -9.48 -15.84
CA ARG A 99 1.44 -8.89 -16.33
C ARG A 99 1.47 -7.40 -16.10
N TYR A 100 0.86 -6.66 -17.01
CA TYR A 100 0.85 -5.21 -17.01
C TYR A 100 -0.58 -4.68 -17.08
N HIS A 101 -0.81 -3.54 -16.43
CA HIS A 101 -1.99 -2.72 -16.60
C HIS A 101 -1.56 -1.26 -16.64
N SER A 102 -2.11 -0.47 -17.54
CA SER A 102 -1.75 0.94 -17.67
C SER A 102 -3.02 1.78 -17.70
N TRP A 103 -3.06 2.80 -16.84
CA TRP A 103 -4.00 3.90 -16.97
C TRP A 103 -3.42 4.92 -17.95
N PRO A 104 -4.19 5.41 -18.92
CA PRO A 104 -3.67 6.38 -19.90
C PRO A 104 -3.19 7.67 -19.24
N TYR A 105 -2.04 8.19 -19.68
CA TYR A 105 -1.54 9.51 -19.29
C TYR A 105 -0.72 10.14 -20.42
N THR A 106 -0.40 11.43 -20.28
CA THR A 106 0.54 12.14 -21.16
C THR A 106 1.61 12.79 -20.31
N LEU A 107 2.88 12.51 -20.60
CA LEU A 107 4.01 13.12 -19.91
C LEU A 107 4.24 14.56 -20.36
N ARG A 108 4.57 15.42 -19.39
CA ARG A 108 4.94 16.82 -19.59
C ARG A 108 6.21 17.10 -18.79
N LYS A 109 6.98 18.09 -19.24
CA LYS A 109 8.18 18.53 -18.50
C LYS A 109 7.76 18.96 -17.09
N GLY A 110 8.43 18.39 -16.09
CA GLY A 110 8.20 18.68 -14.68
C GLY A 110 7.27 17.71 -13.98
N ASP A 111 6.60 16.78 -14.68
CA ASP A 111 5.90 15.67 -14.01
C ASP A 111 6.87 14.85 -13.15
N VAL A 112 6.35 14.24 -12.09
CA VAL A 112 7.09 13.31 -11.22
C VAL A 112 6.50 11.91 -11.30
N VAL A 113 7.29 10.91 -10.93
CA VAL A 113 6.86 9.51 -10.86
C VAL A 113 7.03 9.04 -9.42
N CYS A 114 5.92 8.63 -8.81
CA CYS A 114 5.90 8.02 -7.48
C CYS A 114 5.86 6.50 -7.67
N ILE A 115 6.86 5.78 -7.18
CA ILE A 115 6.92 4.32 -7.31
C ILE A 115 6.33 3.69 -6.04
N SER A 116 5.75 2.50 -6.10
CA SER A 116 5.44 1.68 -4.91
C SER A 116 5.41 0.20 -5.27
N GLY A 117 5.56 -0.68 -4.28
CA GLY A 117 5.50 -2.11 -4.52
C GLY A 117 5.44 -2.96 -3.26
N GLY A 118 5.05 -4.22 -3.45
CA GLY A 118 4.93 -5.20 -2.39
C GLY A 118 4.30 -6.50 -2.88
N ARG A 119 4.21 -7.49 -1.99
CA ARG A 119 3.44 -8.70 -2.25
C ARG A 119 1.96 -8.37 -2.31
N LEU A 120 1.28 -8.86 -3.33
CA LEU A 120 -0.13 -8.57 -3.54
C LEU A 120 -0.96 -9.22 -2.42
N SER A 121 -1.85 -8.47 -1.79
CA SER A 121 -2.58 -8.91 -0.58
C SER A 121 -3.40 -10.19 -0.71
N PHE A 122 -3.75 -10.60 -1.94
CA PHE A 122 -4.52 -11.80 -2.24
C PHE A 122 -3.72 -12.87 -3.01
N LEU A 123 -2.44 -12.64 -3.33
CA LEU A 123 -1.55 -13.59 -4.01
C LEU A 123 -0.13 -13.50 -3.43
N GLU A 124 0.23 -14.42 -2.55
CA GLU A 124 1.51 -14.42 -1.82
C GLU A 124 2.75 -14.49 -2.72
N ASP A 125 2.66 -15.25 -3.81
CA ASP A 125 3.74 -15.48 -4.78
C ASP A 125 3.83 -14.38 -5.85
N CYS A 126 3.03 -13.31 -5.73
CA CYS A 126 2.99 -12.22 -6.68
C CYS A 126 3.56 -10.94 -6.06
N TYR A 127 4.62 -10.42 -6.66
CA TYR A 127 5.09 -9.06 -6.39
C TYR A 127 4.40 -8.08 -7.34
N ALA A 128 3.78 -7.06 -6.79
CA ALA A 128 3.18 -5.96 -7.51
C ALA A 128 4.07 -4.72 -7.38
N SER A 129 4.21 -3.98 -8.47
CA SER A 129 4.77 -2.63 -8.48
C SER A 129 3.85 -1.69 -9.25
N ILE A 130 3.78 -0.45 -8.80
CA ILE A 130 3.02 0.62 -9.44
C ILE A 130 3.94 1.84 -9.60
N ARG A 131 3.85 2.49 -10.75
CA ARG A 131 4.55 3.72 -11.09
C ARG A 131 3.50 4.77 -11.43
N ILE A 132 3.25 5.68 -10.51
CA ILE A 132 2.18 6.67 -10.58
C ILE A 132 2.78 7.96 -11.13
N VAL A 133 2.27 8.40 -12.28
CA VAL A 133 2.66 9.67 -12.89
C VAL A 133 1.80 10.77 -12.30
N ALA A 134 2.43 11.80 -11.73
CA ALA A 134 1.74 12.93 -11.13
C ALA A 134 2.29 14.27 -11.62
N GLU A 135 1.55 15.34 -11.37
CA GLU A 135 1.98 16.72 -11.62
C GLU A 135 3.24 17.08 -10.81
N SER A 136 3.90 18.18 -11.15
CA SER A 136 5.22 18.56 -10.59
C SER A 136 5.34 18.71 -9.07
N ARG A 137 4.21 18.81 -8.36
CA ARG A 137 4.15 18.95 -6.89
C ARG A 137 2.93 18.18 -6.39
N PRO A 138 2.96 16.84 -6.44
CA PRO A 138 1.83 16.06 -5.95
C PRO A 138 1.74 16.25 -4.45
N ARG A 139 0.53 16.13 -3.90
CA ARG A 139 0.35 16.00 -2.46
C ARG A 139 0.31 14.51 -2.14
N ILE A 140 1.25 14.03 -1.34
CA ILE A 140 1.31 12.64 -0.91
C ILE A 140 1.05 12.61 0.59
N THR A 141 0.06 11.82 0.99
CA THR A 141 -0.31 11.66 2.40
C THR A 141 -0.23 10.20 2.81
N LEU A 142 0.38 9.96 3.97
CA LEU A 142 0.42 8.67 4.64
C LEU A 142 -0.43 8.74 5.90
N THR A 143 -1.43 7.89 6.02
CA THR A 143 -2.27 7.80 7.22
C THR A 143 -2.15 6.41 7.84
N PHE A 144 -1.77 6.33 9.13
CA PHE A 144 -1.56 5.06 9.82
C PHE A 144 -1.73 5.20 11.33
N ASN A 145 -1.85 4.05 12.02
CA ASN A 145 -1.90 4.00 13.48
C ASN A 145 -0.49 4.00 14.08
N LEU A 146 -0.16 5.01 14.87
CA LEU A 146 1.13 5.11 15.55
C LEU A 146 1.37 3.92 16.51
N ASP A 147 0.32 3.36 17.10
CA ASP A 147 0.44 2.20 18.00
C ASP A 147 0.87 0.94 17.22
N GLU A 148 0.78 0.98 15.89
CA GLU A 148 1.19 -0.05 14.95
C GLU A 148 2.54 0.28 14.27
N THR A 149 3.36 1.09 14.94
CA THR A 149 4.69 1.47 14.48
C THR A 149 5.76 1.24 15.53
N ILE A 150 7.00 1.08 15.07
CA ILE A 150 8.18 1.16 15.92
C ILE A 150 9.28 1.98 15.24
N PRO A 151 10.14 2.68 16.00
CA PRO A 151 11.33 3.30 15.46
C PRO A 151 12.24 2.26 14.78
N TYR A 152 12.77 2.62 13.62
CA TYR A 152 13.54 1.72 12.77
C TYR A 152 14.85 2.37 12.30
N ASP A 153 15.93 1.60 12.39
CA ASP A 153 17.25 1.92 11.85
C ASP A 153 17.82 0.64 11.23
N PHE A 154 18.07 0.66 9.92
CA PHE A 154 18.59 -0.48 9.17
C PHE A 154 20.03 -0.84 9.56
N MET A 155 20.76 0.08 10.18
CA MET A 155 22.13 -0.16 10.67
C MET A 155 22.15 -0.79 12.07
N ASN A 156 21.01 -0.88 12.75
CA ASN A 156 20.90 -1.37 14.12
C ASN A 156 20.18 -2.73 14.20
N SER A 157 20.95 -3.80 14.37
CA SER A 157 20.43 -5.18 14.42
C SER A 157 19.36 -5.42 15.49
N SER A 158 19.42 -4.72 16.62
CA SER A 158 18.40 -4.81 17.68
C SER A 158 17.06 -4.25 17.19
N ARG A 159 17.08 -3.11 16.49
CA ARG A 159 15.90 -2.50 15.87
C ARG A 159 15.35 -3.38 14.76
N THR A 160 16.21 -3.91 13.90
CA THR A 160 15.83 -4.85 12.84
C THR A 160 15.12 -6.09 13.41
N ASN A 161 15.69 -6.72 14.44
CA ASN A 161 15.08 -7.89 15.07
C ASN A 161 13.73 -7.57 15.74
N ARG A 162 13.60 -6.38 16.34
CA ARG A 162 12.32 -5.92 16.89
C ARG A 162 11.27 -5.74 15.79
N ALA A 163 11.63 -5.14 14.66
CA ALA A 163 10.74 -4.98 13.50
C ALA A 163 10.32 -6.33 12.92
N ARG A 164 11.26 -7.27 12.74
CA ARG A 164 10.97 -8.66 12.34
C ARG A 164 9.97 -9.34 13.28
N SER A 165 10.12 -9.14 14.58
CA SER A 165 9.25 -9.75 15.60
C SER A 165 7.87 -9.10 15.68
N ALA A 166 7.77 -7.80 15.35
CA ALA A 166 6.52 -7.05 15.33
C ALA A 166 5.74 -7.21 14.02
N LYS A 167 6.39 -7.71 12.96
CA LYS A 167 5.78 -7.89 11.64
C LYS A 167 4.45 -8.63 11.77
N SER A 168 3.39 -8.00 11.32
CA SER A 168 2.05 -8.59 11.36
C SER A 168 1.95 -9.71 10.33
N VAL A 169 1.42 -10.85 10.75
CA VAL A 169 1.11 -11.97 9.86
C VAL A 169 -0.11 -11.59 9.04
N HIS A 170 0.09 -11.23 7.78
CA HIS A 170 -1.01 -11.11 6.83
C HIS A 170 -1.39 -12.53 6.36
N THR A 171 -2.60 -12.97 6.67
CA THR A 171 -3.09 -14.24 6.15
C THR A 171 -3.70 -13.99 4.78
N TYR A 172 -3.07 -14.50 3.73
CA TYR A 172 -3.63 -14.46 2.39
C TYR A 172 -4.96 -15.23 2.37
N THR A 173 -6.07 -14.51 2.28
CA THR A 173 -7.38 -15.14 2.26
C THR A 173 -7.60 -15.74 0.88
N SER A 174 -7.48 -17.06 0.77
CA SER A 174 -7.96 -17.82 -0.39
C SER A 174 -9.49 -18.01 -0.37
N SER A 175 -10.18 -17.42 0.61
CA SER A 175 -11.64 -17.48 0.69
C SER A 175 -12.22 -16.72 -0.50
N PRO A 176 -12.96 -17.38 -1.39
CA PRO A 176 -13.49 -16.75 -2.58
C PRO A 176 -14.56 -15.68 -2.23
N GLY A 177 -15.02 -15.61 -0.98
CA GLY A 177 -16.09 -14.71 -0.54
C GLY A 177 -17.47 -15.36 -0.68
N ARG A 178 -18.44 -14.91 0.11
CA ARG A 178 -19.77 -15.56 0.23
C ARG A 178 -20.55 -15.60 -1.08
N LEU A 179 -20.35 -14.63 -1.98
CA LEU A 179 -21.02 -14.60 -3.29
C LEU A 179 -20.55 -15.72 -4.24
N PHE A 180 -19.42 -16.34 -3.97
CA PHE A 180 -18.94 -17.51 -4.72
C PHE A 180 -19.43 -18.84 -4.12
N ASP A 181 -20.08 -18.83 -2.94
CA ASP A 181 -20.81 -19.99 -2.43
C ASP A 181 -22.13 -20.11 -3.22
N PRO A 182 -22.32 -21.16 -4.04
CA PRO A 182 -23.53 -21.30 -4.84
C PRO A 182 -24.81 -21.45 -4.02
N ARG A 183 -24.73 -21.88 -2.76
CA ARG A 183 -25.89 -21.93 -1.85
C ARG A 183 -26.24 -20.54 -1.37
N PHE A 184 -25.28 -19.82 -0.80
CA PHE A 184 -25.47 -18.44 -0.34
C PHE A 184 -25.99 -17.55 -1.47
N PHE A 185 -25.35 -17.62 -2.65
CA PHE A 185 -25.75 -16.85 -3.82
C PHE A 185 -27.18 -17.17 -4.21
N ARG A 186 -27.56 -18.44 -4.38
CA ARG A 186 -28.94 -18.82 -4.73
C ARG A 186 -29.98 -18.42 -3.69
N GLU A 187 -29.63 -18.46 -2.41
CA GLU A 187 -30.52 -18.07 -1.31
C GLU A 187 -30.80 -16.56 -1.29
N HIS A 188 -29.79 -15.74 -1.63
CA HIS A 188 -29.88 -14.28 -1.53
C HIS A 188 -30.12 -13.60 -2.89
N PHE A 189 -29.83 -14.27 -4.00
CA PHE A 189 -29.92 -13.81 -5.38
C PHE A 189 -30.53 -14.94 -6.22
N GLY A 190 -31.82 -14.85 -6.55
CA GLY A 190 -32.54 -15.92 -7.26
C GLY A 190 -32.01 -16.22 -8.67
N THR A 191 -32.65 -15.68 -9.71
CA THR A 191 -32.22 -15.84 -11.12
C THR A 191 -31.66 -14.54 -11.71
N GLY A 192 -31.13 -13.65 -10.87
CA GLY A 192 -30.69 -12.31 -11.29
C GLY A 192 -29.56 -11.73 -10.45
N ARG A 193 -29.18 -10.48 -10.74
CA ARG A 193 -28.13 -9.71 -10.06
C ARG A 193 -28.66 -8.80 -8.93
N ILE A 194 -29.90 -9.01 -8.52
CA ILE A 194 -30.59 -8.20 -7.50
C ILE A 194 -30.82 -9.09 -6.29
N ALA A 195 -30.44 -8.61 -5.10
CA ALA A 195 -30.70 -9.32 -3.85
C ALA A 195 -32.21 -9.44 -3.64
N VAL A 196 -32.70 -10.68 -3.46
CA VAL A 196 -34.10 -10.98 -3.16
C VAL A 196 -34.34 -11.21 -1.67
N ARG A 197 -33.26 -11.31 -0.90
CA ARG A 197 -33.29 -11.46 0.55
C ARG A 197 -32.19 -10.61 1.19
N SER A 198 -32.56 -9.84 2.21
CA SER A 198 -31.62 -9.10 3.04
C SER A 198 -30.91 -10.02 4.02
N GLU A 199 -29.62 -9.77 4.24
CA GLU A 199 -28.88 -10.41 5.32
C GLU A 199 -29.29 -9.78 6.66
N ILE A 200 -29.56 -10.59 7.67
CA ILE A 200 -29.70 -10.13 9.05
C ILE A 200 -28.34 -10.34 9.69
N SER A 201 -27.64 -9.25 10.00
CA SER A 201 -26.37 -9.30 10.72
C SER A 201 -26.61 -9.90 12.11
N GLY A 202 -26.04 -11.07 12.36
CA GLY A 202 -25.98 -11.72 13.68
C GLY A 202 -24.68 -11.40 14.40
#